data_AF-A0A257JY95-F1
#
_entry.id   AF-A0A257JY95-F1
#
_cell.length_a   1.000
_cell.length_b   1.000
_cell.length_c   1.000
_cell.angle_alpha   90.00
_cell.angle_beta   90.00
_cell.angle_gamma   90.00
#
_symmetry.space_group_name_H-M   'P 1'
#
loop_
_entity.id
_entity.type
_entity.pdbx_description
1 polymer ?
#
loop_
_entity_poly.entity_id
_entity_poly.type
_entity_poly.pdbx_seq_one_letter_code
_entity_poly.pdbx_strand_id
1 'polypeptide(L)'
;MKNKLLLMAAACGLMMSCSSSDESNGTTNTYFLPLTTGNYWVYDVSGSQNLAGRDSLYIEKDTIINAKTYSKFKTEVTPTGFFSTTLNGNAVRKENGKLYLTGSAGLNFGNALPVNLDVTDFVVLDENASPNQQLGVLNGSLSQDFQGIPLTITYNLKATAGENLASYSTPNGTAYNNVKKVVTVLNLSINATFGGFPIAILPTQDVVTSTQYYAEGIGMVYASTNITYTLNDLSLLQIQLPIPQSDSQNQKEELDNYNIL
;
A
#
# COMPACT_ATOMS: atom_id res chain seq x y z
N MET A 1 -46.54 55.46 60.37
CA MET A 1 -47.12 54.18 59.89
C MET A 1 -46.23 53.63 58.77
N LYS A 2 -45.65 52.45 59.00
CA LYS A 2 -45.09 51.44 58.07
C LYS A 2 -44.11 51.89 56.96
N ASN A 3 -42.81 51.76 57.28
CA ASN A 3 -41.77 51.30 56.35
C ASN A 3 -41.96 49.81 56.01
N LYS A 4 -41.58 49.40 54.80
CA LYS A 4 -40.77 48.20 54.44
C LYS A 4 -40.79 48.04 52.91
N LEU A 5 -39.66 48.21 52.23
CA LEU A 5 -38.56 47.25 52.03
C LEU A 5 -38.78 46.41 50.75
N LEU A 6 -37.88 46.66 49.80
CA LEU A 6 -37.54 45.83 48.64
C LEU A 6 -37.38 44.35 49.04
N LEU A 7 -37.88 43.40 48.24
CA LEU A 7 -37.18 42.12 48.03
C LEU A 7 -37.69 41.38 46.78
N MET A 8 -36.81 41.35 45.79
CA MET A 8 -36.48 40.28 44.85
C MET A 8 -37.00 38.87 45.25
N ALA A 9 -37.73 38.21 44.34
CA ALA A 9 -38.00 36.78 44.40
C ALA A 9 -37.78 36.15 43.01
N ALA A 10 -36.95 35.12 43.02
CA ALA A 10 -36.33 34.45 41.90
C ALA A 10 -37.32 33.65 41.04
N ALA A 11 -37.21 33.78 39.72
CA ALA A 11 -37.81 32.84 38.77
C ALA A 11 -36.86 31.65 38.60
N CYS A 12 -37.22 30.52 39.21
CA CYS A 12 -36.67 29.20 38.89
C CYS A 12 -37.00 28.84 37.44
N GLY A 13 -36.07 29.11 36.53
CA GLY A 13 -36.05 28.53 35.20
C GLY A 13 -35.49 27.11 35.29
N LEU A 14 -36.38 26.14 35.14
CA LEU A 14 -36.09 24.70 35.16
C LEU A 14 -34.98 24.34 34.17
N MET A 15 -34.02 23.57 34.67
CA MET A 15 -33.00 22.88 33.90
C MET A 15 -33.69 21.87 32.97
N MET A 16 -33.82 22.20 31.69
CA MET A 16 -33.99 21.18 30.65
C MET A 16 -32.60 20.74 30.21
N SER A 17 -32.09 19.73 30.93
CA SER A 17 -31.09 18.81 30.40
C SER A 17 -31.71 18.14 29.17
N CYS A 18 -31.33 18.59 27.99
CA CYS A 18 -31.57 17.82 26.78
C CYS A 18 -30.44 16.80 26.70
N SER A 19 -30.62 15.67 27.40
CA SER A 19 -29.88 14.46 27.09
C SER A 19 -30.41 13.96 25.75
N SER A 20 -29.81 14.41 24.66
CA SER A 20 -29.79 13.61 23.44
C SER A 20 -28.74 12.52 23.65
N SER A 21 -29.08 11.55 24.50
CA SER A 21 -28.46 10.24 24.50
C SER A 21 -29.02 9.49 23.29
N ASP A 22 -28.57 9.90 22.10
CA ASP A 22 -28.58 9.02 20.95
C ASP A 22 -27.26 8.24 21.03
N GLU A 23 -27.25 7.22 21.87
CA GLU A 23 -26.34 6.09 21.67
C GLU A 23 -26.80 5.36 20.40
N SER A 24 -26.48 5.94 19.25
CA SER A 24 -26.21 5.11 18.10
C SER A 24 -24.91 4.39 18.42
N ASN A 25 -25.00 3.14 18.88
CA ASN A 25 -23.99 2.13 18.62
C ASN A 25 -23.93 1.92 17.09
N GLY A 26 -23.52 2.96 16.38
CA GLY A 26 -22.89 2.79 15.10
C GLY A 26 -21.56 2.15 15.43
N THR A 27 -21.44 0.86 15.17
CA THR A 27 -20.18 0.36 14.62
C THR A 27 -19.87 1.24 13.43
N THR A 28 -19.21 2.38 13.67
CA THR A 28 -18.40 2.99 12.63
C THR A 28 -17.44 1.87 12.30
N ASN A 29 -17.68 1.21 11.16
CA ASN A 29 -16.66 0.33 10.63
C ASN A 29 -15.53 1.28 10.28
N THR A 30 -14.65 1.57 11.23
CA THR A 30 -13.48 2.39 11.01
C THR A 30 -12.53 1.53 10.19
N TYR A 31 -12.56 1.79 8.90
CA TYR A 31 -11.76 1.04 7.95
C TYR A 31 -10.33 1.54 7.97
N PHE A 32 -9.38 0.61 7.80
CA PHE A 32 -7.97 0.94 7.75
C PHE A 32 -7.53 1.65 6.47
N LEU A 33 -8.38 1.66 5.44
CA LEU A 33 -8.26 2.52 4.26
C LEU A 33 -9.67 2.95 3.81
N PRO A 34 -10.11 4.17 4.12
CA PRO A 34 -11.39 4.70 3.67
C PRO A 34 -11.42 4.92 2.15
N LEU A 35 -12.43 4.36 1.47
CA LEU A 35 -12.51 4.33 0.00
C LEU A 35 -13.48 5.36 -0.63
N THR A 36 -13.75 6.47 0.05
CA THR A 36 -14.68 7.50 -0.45
C THR A 36 -14.03 8.35 -1.54
N THR A 37 -14.72 8.58 -2.67
CA THR A 37 -14.25 9.51 -3.71
C THR A 37 -14.04 10.90 -3.10
N GLY A 38 -12.88 11.51 -3.37
CA GLY A 38 -12.46 12.77 -2.74
C GLY A 38 -11.51 12.60 -1.55
N ASN A 39 -11.33 11.38 -1.03
CA ASN A 39 -10.25 11.09 -0.10
C ASN A 39 -8.89 11.20 -0.80
N TYR A 40 -7.89 11.72 -0.09
CA TYR A 40 -6.52 11.80 -0.57
C TYR A 40 -5.50 11.58 0.56
N TRP A 41 -4.30 11.19 0.14
CA TRP A 41 -3.10 11.04 0.95
C TRP A 41 -1.91 11.66 0.22
N VAL A 42 -1.04 12.32 0.95
CA VAL A 42 0.19 12.92 0.45
C VAL A 42 1.34 12.34 1.26
N TYR A 43 2.30 11.77 0.56
CA TYR A 43 3.44 11.06 1.12
C TYR A 43 4.73 11.80 0.80
N ASP A 44 5.59 11.96 1.79
CA ASP A 44 6.99 12.27 1.56
C ASP A 44 7.73 10.97 1.26
N VAL A 45 8.45 10.97 0.13
CA VAL A 45 9.21 9.82 -0.36
C VAL A 45 10.69 10.08 -0.14
N SER A 46 11.38 9.13 0.47
CA SER A 46 12.83 9.20 0.67
C SER A 46 13.48 7.84 0.52
N GLY A 47 14.76 7.79 0.15
CA GLY A 47 15.44 6.52 -0.03
C GLY A 47 16.94 6.63 -0.30
N SER A 48 17.54 5.48 -0.63
CA SER A 48 18.90 5.39 -1.13
C SER A 48 19.07 6.12 -2.47
N GLN A 49 20.32 6.30 -2.91
CA GLN A 49 20.64 6.88 -4.23
C GLN A 49 20.06 8.30 -4.44
N ASN A 50 19.95 9.09 -3.37
CA ASN A 50 19.34 10.43 -3.36
C ASN A 50 17.87 10.45 -3.84
N LEU A 51 17.15 9.34 -3.69
CA LEU A 51 15.70 9.32 -3.93
C LEU A 51 15.03 10.25 -2.90
N ALA A 52 14.40 11.30 -3.41
CA ALA A 52 13.56 12.20 -2.64
C ALA A 52 12.40 12.64 -3.55
N GLY A 53 11.19 12.63 -3.02
CA GLY A 53 9.98 12.92 -3.79
C GLY A 53 8.81 13.22 -2.88
N ARG A 54 7.70 13.61 -3.52
CA ARG A 54 6.44 13.84 -2.85
C ARG A 54 5.33 13.30 -3.73
N ASP A 55 4.62 12.31 -3.22
CA ASP A 55 3.61 11.60 -3.96
C ASP A 55 2.23 11.95 -3.43
N SER A 56 1.30 12.24 -4.32
CA SER A 56 -0.11 12.42 -4.00
C SER A 56 -0.88 11.20 -4.47
N LEU A 57 -1.79 10.68 -3.67
CA LEU A 57 -2.65 9.56 -4.01
C LEU A 57 -4.10 9.92 -3.66
N TYR A 58 -5.04 9.76 -4.59
CA TYR A 58 -6.45 10.08 -4.35
C TYR A 58 -7.37 9.08 -5.06
N ILE A 59 -8.62 9.06 -4.60
CA ILE A 59 -9.67 8.25 -5.21
C ILE A 59 -10.36 9.08 -6.30
N GLU A 60 -10.14 8.70 -7.56
CA GLU A 60 -10.67 9.41 -8.73
C GLU A 60 -12.18 9.19 -8.87
N LYS A 61 -12.59 7.92 -8.79
CA LYS A 61 -13.97 7.48 -9.03
C LYS A 61 -14.14 6.02 -8.65
N ASP A 62 -15.38 5.57 -8.58
CA ASP A 62 -15.70 4.15 -8.59
C ASP A 62 -15.72 3.58 -10.02
N THR A 63 -15.40 2.30 -10.14
CA THR A 63 -15.43 1.52 -11.38
C THR A 63 -15.96 0.13 -11.11
N ILE A 64 -16.60 -0.48 -12.12
CA ILE A 64 -17.09 -1.86 -12.03
C ILE A 64 -16.11 -2.77 -12.77
N ILE A 65 -15.60 -3.79 -12.08
CA ILE A 65 -14.75 -4.85 -12.65
C ILE A 65 -15.36 -6.18 -12.23
N ASN A 66 -15.66 -7.06 -13.19
CA ASN A 66 -16.27 -8.37 -12.94
C ASN A 66 -17.51 -8.31 -12.01
N ALA A 67 -18.40 -7.37 -12.27
CA ALA A 67 -19.63 -7.11 -11.50
C ALA A 67 -19.43 -6.67 -10.02
N LYS A 68 -18.20 -6.30 -9.62
CA LYS A 68 -17.91 -5.73 -8.30
C LYS A 68 -17.47 -4.27 -8.42
N THR A 69 -17.84 -3.44 -7.47
CA THR A 69 -17.44 -2.03 -7.41
C THR A 69 -16.09 -1.88 -6.73
N TYR A 70 -15.16 -1.17 -7.39
CA TYR A 70 -13.85 -0.81 -6.88
C TYR A 70 -13.69 0.70 -6.92
N SER A 71 -12.91 1.25 -5.99
CA SER A 71 -12.47 2.63 -6.02
C SER A 71 -11.15 2.72 -6.77
N LYS A 72 -11.11 3.55 -7.81
CA LYS A 72 -9.96 3.73 -8.68
C LYS A 72 -9.02 4.78 -8.08
N PHE A 73 -7.77 4.38 -7.88
CA PHE A 73 -6.73 5.25 -7.36
C PHE A 73 -5.98 5.95 -8.50
N LYS A 74 -5.54 7.17 -8.22
CA LYS A 74 -4.76 7.99 -9.16
C LYS A 74 -3.82 8.91 -8.40
N THR A 75 -2.78 9.33 -9.10
CA THR A 75 -1.79 10.29 -8.62
C THR A 75 -1.86 11.57 -9.46
N GLU A 76 -1.48 12.72 -8.90
CA GLU A 76 -1.47 13.99 -9.63
C GLU A 76 -0.35 14.04 -10.66
N VAL A 77 0.82 13.51 -10.29
CA VAL A 77 2.01 13.36 -11.12
C VAL A 77 2.52 11.92 -11.04
N THR A 78 3.45 11.54 -11.91
CA THR A 78 4.09 10.22 -11.84
C THR A 78 4.71 10.00 -10.45
N PRO A 79 4.24 9.00 -9.69
CA PRO A 79 4.72 8.74 -8.34
C PRO A 79 6.14 8.18 -8.37
N THR A 80 6.83 8.34 -7.25
CA THR A 80 8.20 7.86 -7.03
C THR A 80 8.26 6.70 -6.03
N GLY A 81 7.37 6.70 -5.05
CA GLY A 81 7.24 5.68 -4.02
C GLY A 81 6.53 4.43 -4.54
N PHE A 82 6.95 3.27 -4.04
CA PHE A 82 6.44 1.97 -4.44
C PHE A 82 4.94 1.78 -4.17
N PHE A 83 4.44 2.17 -3.00
CA PHE A 83 3.03 2.07 -2.64
C PHE A 83 2.18 2.97 -3.52
N SER A 84 2.58 4.23 -3.68
CA SER A 84 1.90 5.20 -4.56
C SER A 84 1.91 4.74 -6.02
N THR A 85 3.05 4.21 -6.51
CA THR A 85 3.16 3.60 -7.85
C THR A 85 2.26 2.38 -8.01
N THR A 86 2.20 1.52 -6.98
CA THR A 86 1.38 0.30 -7.01
C THR A 86 -0.12 0.62 -7.03
N LEU A 87 -0.56 1.71 -6.40
CA LEU A 87 -1.97 2.09 -6.41
C LEU A 87 -2.34 2.99 -7.59
N ASN A 88 -1.38 3.72 -8.16
CA ASN A 88 -1.65 4.61 -9.29
C ASN A 88 -2.24 3.86 -10.48
N GLY A 89 -3.46 4.22 -10.88
CA GLY A 89 -4.14 3.58 -11.99
C GLY A 89 -4.64 2.16 -11.68
N ASN A 90 -4.58 1.71 -10.43
CA ASN A 90 -5.15 0.44 -9.97
C ASN A 90 -6.43 0.66 -9.15
N ALA A 91 -7.18 -0.41 -8.93
CA ALA A 91 -8.49 -0.36 -8.31
C ALA A 91 -8.49 -1.16 -7.01
N VAL A 92 -9.03 -0.59 -5.93
CA VAL A 92 -9.14 -1.24 -4.64
C VAL A 92 -10.61 -1.39 -4.28
N ARG A 93 -10.99 -2.57 -3.84
CA ARG A 93 -12.32 -2.85 -3.30
C ARG A 93 -12.17 -3.29 -1.88
N LYS A 94 -13.17 -2.96 -1.06
CA LYS A 94 -13.25 -3.44 0.30
C LYS A 94 -14.47 -4.33 0.49
N GLU A 95 -14.29 -5.44 1.19
CA GLU A 95 -15.36 -6.35 1.57
C GLU A 95 -14.93 -7.20 2.78
N ASN A 96 -15.78 -7.32 3.80
CA ASN A 96 -15.56 -8.15 4.99
C ASN A 96 -14.20 -7.92 5.70
N GLY A 97 -13.83 -6.65 5.88
CA GLY A 97 -12.56 -6.25 6.52
C GLY A 97 -11.31 -6.48 5.65
N LYS A 98 -11.47 -6.84 4.37
CA LYS A 98 -10.36 -7.06 3.44
C LYS A 98 -10.29 -5.97 2.38
N LEU A 99 -9.06 -5.61 2.01
CA LEU A 99 -8.77 -4.78 0.84
C LEU A 99 -8.26 -5.66 -0.30
N TYR A 100 -8.95 -5.59 -1.43
CA TYR A 100 -8.66 -6.33 -2.65
C TYR A 100 -8.11 -5.38 -3.69
N LEU A 101 -6.88 -5.61 -4.14
CA LEU A 101 -6.23 -4.91 -5.23
C LEU A 101 -6.49 -5.63 -6.55
N THR A 102 -6.90 -4.87 -7.56
CA THR A 102 -7.03 -5.32 -8.94
C THR A 102 -6.41 -4.32 -9.90
N GLY A 103 -5.60 -4.81 -10.83
CA GLY A 103 -4.90 -3.98 -11.81
C GLY A 103 -3.55 -4.57 -12.17
N SER A 104 -2.61 -3.72 -12.55
CA SER A 104 -1.26 -4.12 -12.99
C SER A 104 -0.21 -3.38 -12.17
N ALA A 105 0.76 -4.11 -11.62
CA ALA A 105 1.93 -3.51 -10.96
C ALA A 105 3.17 -3.80 -11.82
N GLY A 106 3.82 -2.74 -12.29
CA GLY A 106 5.09 -2.81 -12.98
C GLY A 106 6.26 -2.65 -12.02
N LEU A 107 7.25 -3.53 -12.11
CA LEU A 107 8.56 -3.37 -11.50
C LEU A 107 9.60 -3.24 -12.59
N ASN A 108 10.25 -2.08 -12.64
CA ASN A 108 11.29 -1.82 -13.63
C ASN A 108 12.66 -2.04 -12.98
N PHE A 109 13.35 -3.12 -13.35
CA PHE A 109 14.77 -3.28 -13.03
C PHE A 109 15.59 -2.44 -14.02
N GLY A 110 15.64 -1.14 -13.75
CA GLY A 110 16.11 -0.14 -14.71
C GLY A 110 15.26 -0.09 -15.99
N ASN A 111 15.77 0.56 -17.04
CA ASN A 111 15.06 0.66 -18.33
C ASN A 111 15.07 -0.63 -19.16
N ALA A 112 15.67 -1.71 -18.66
CA ALA A 112 16.01 -2.88 -19.46
C ALA A 112 15.16 -4.12 -19.15
N LEU A 113 14.71 -4.33 -17.92
CA LEU A 113 13.95 -5.52 -17.54
C LEU A 113 12.65 -5.13 -16.83
N PRO A 114 11.62 -4.67 -17.57
CA PRO A 114 10.31 -4.41 -17.01
C PRO A 114 9.59 -5.72 -16.68
N VAL A 115 9.10 -5.87 -15.45
CA VAL A 115 8.26 -6.99 -15.01
C VAL A 115 6.87 -6.45 -14.69
N ASN A 116 5.90 -6.75 -15.53
CA ASN A 116 4.50 -6.35 -15.30
C ASN A 116 3.70 -7.53 -14.77
N LEU A 117 3.09 -7.35 -13.60
CA LEU A 117 2.27 -8.36 -12.94
C LEU A 117 0.82 -7.89 -12.88
N ASP A 118 -0.08 -8.66 -13.48
CA ASP A 118 -1.51 -8.44 -13.35
C ASP A 118 -2.04 -9.14 -12.10
N VAL A 119 -2.77 -8.40 -11.28
CA VAL A 119 -3.41 -8.86 -10.04
C VAL A 119 -4.91 -8.73 -10.16
N THR A 120 -5.65 -9.76 -9.72
CA THR A 120 -7.11 -9.75 -9.65
C THR A 120 -7.53 -10.18 -8.25
N ASP A 121 -8.27 -9.31 -7.56
CA ASP A 121 -8.73 -9.52 -6.18
C ASP A 121 -7.60 -9.99 -5.22
N PHE A 122 -6.39 -9.43 -5.37
CA PHE A 122 -5.28 -9.76 -4.49
C PHE A 122 -5.47 -9.07 -3.13
N VAL A 123 -5.49 -9.85 -2.05
CA VAL A 123 -5.72 -9.31 -0.70
C VAL A 123 -4.46 -8.63 -0.17
N VAL A 124 -4.49 -7.30 -0.08
CA VAL A 124 -3.37 -6.48 0.41
C VAL A 124 -3.49 -6.11 1.88
N LEU A 125 -4.67 -6.26 2.47
CA LEU A 125 -4.93 -6.06 3.89
C LEU A 125 -6.13 -6.90 4.31
N ASP A 126 -6.08 -7.46 5.52
CA ASP A 126 -7.22 -8.06 6.22
C ASP A 126 -7.18 -7.57 7.67
N GLU A 127 -8.16 -6.75 8.04
CA GLU A 127 -8.29 -6.11 9.35
C GLU A 127 -8.46 -7.16 10.47
N ASN A 128 -8.97 -8.34 10.13
CA ASN A 128 -9.25 -9.45 11.04
C ASN A 128 -8.15 -10.52 11.06
N ALA A 129 -7.09 -10.35 10.27
CA ALA A 129 -6.03 -11.35 10.19
C ALA A 129 -5.23 -11.46 11.49
N SER A 130 -4.87 -12.69 11.83
CA SER A 130 -3.90 -12.94 12.90
C SER A 130 -2.48 -12.65 12.40
N PRO A 131 -1.54 -12.26 13.28
CA PRO A 131 -0.15 -12.07 12.88
C PRO A 131 0.43 -13.30 12.18
N ASN A 132 1.20 -13.07 11.12
CA ASN A 132 1.81 -14.06 10.23
C ASN A 132 0.82 -14.83 9.33
N GLN A 133 -0.48 -14.50 9.35
CA GLN A 133 -1.43 -15.08 8.42
C GLN A 133 -1.16 -14.61 6.98
N GLN A 134 -1.12 -15.54 6.03
CA GLN A 134 -1.09 -15.21 4.62
C GLN A 134 -2.40 -14.52 4.21
N LEU A 135 -2.30 -13.37 3.56
CA LEU A 135 -3.42 -12.57 3.09
C LEU A 135 -3.74 -12.89 1.63
N GLY A 136 -2.81 -12.55 0.75
CA GLY A 136 -2.90 -12.76 -0.69
C GLY A 136 -1.69 -13.55 -1.17
N VAL A 137 -1.90 -14.43 -2.15
CA VAL A 137 -0.83 -15.09 -2.90
C VAL A 137 -1.20 -15.09 -4.38
N LEU A 138 -0.24 -14.70 -5.21
CA LEU A 138 -0.34 -14.79 -6.66
C LEU A 138 0.94 -15.44 -7.17
N ASN A 139 0.76 -16.55 -7.89
CA ASN A 139 1.83 -17.30 -8.53
C ASN A 139 1.62 -17.31 -10.02
N GLY A 140 2.71 -17.25 -10.78
CA GLY A 140 2.62 -17.43 -12.22
C GLY A 140 3.98 -17.41 -12.90
N SER A 141 3.91 -17.47 -14.22
CA SER A 141 5.05 -17.18 -15.07
C SER A 141 4.59 -16.37 -16.27
N LEU A 142 5.48 -15.51 -16.75
CA LEU A 142 5.30 -14.76 -17.97
C LEU A 142 6.54 -14.93 -18.85
N SER A 143 6.31 -14.88 -20.16
CA SER A 143 7.38 -14.90 -21.15
C SER A 143 7.56 -13.51 -21.73
N GLN A 144 8.79 -13.06 -21.82
CA GLN A 144 9.16 -11.80 -22.47
C GLN A 144 10.33 -12.03 -23.40
N ASP A 145 10.36 -11.31 -24.51
CA ASP A 145 11.55 -11.25 -25.36
C ASP A 145 12.43 -10.09 -24.88
N PHE A 146 13.70 -10.38 -24.62
CA PHE A 146 14.69 -9.36 -24.32
C PHE A 146 15.81 -9.44 -25.35
N GLN A 147 15.78 -8.52 -26.31
CA GLN A 147 16.76 -8.44 -27.41
C GLN A 147 16.87 -9.76 -28.22
N GLY A 148 15.75 -10.42 -28.50
CA GLY A 148 15.70 -11.70 -29.20
C GLY A 148 16.00 -12.92 -28.32
N ILE A 149 16.21 -12.73 -27.01
CA ILE A 149 16.39 -13.81 -26.04
C ILE A 149 15.05 -14.01 -25.32
N PRO A 150 14.39 -15.18 -25.48
CA PRO A 150 13.17 -15.47 -24.76
C PRO A 150 13.51 -15.72 -23.28
N LEU A 151 12.95 -14.87 -22.42
CA LEU A 151 13.03 -14.97 -20.98
C LEU A 151 11.73 -15.54 -20.43
N THR A 152 11.86 -16.43 -19.47
CA THR A 152 10.77 -16.91 -18.62
C THR A 152 10.95 -16.34 -17.23
N ILE A 153 10.03 -15.47 -16.83
CA ILE A 153 9.97 -14.91 -15.49
C ILE A 153 8.95 -15.70 -14.70
N THR A 154 9.37 -16.33 -13.60
CA THR A 154 8.47 -16.98 -12.65
C THR A 154 8.38 -16.12 -11.40
N TYR A 155 7.16 -15.92 -10.89
CA TYR A 155 6.90 -15.01 -9.78
C TYR A 155 6.00 -15.62 -8.71
N ASN A 156 6.25 -15.22 -7.47
CA ASN A 156 5.39 -15.43 -6.30
C ASN A 156 5.26 -14.09 -5.58
N LEU A 157 4.08 -13.47 -5.69
CA LEU A 157 3.71 -12.27 -4.92
C LEU A 157 2.90 -12.72 -3.71
N LYS A 158 3.32 -12.33 -2.52
CA LYS A 158 2.69 -12.72 -1.25
C LYS A 158 2.52 -11.53 -0.34
N ALA A 159 1.31 -11.33 0.19
CA ALA A 159 1.03 -10.42 1.29
C ALA A 159 0.78 -11.22 2.57
N THR A 160 1.38 -10.80 3.67
CA THR A 160 1.29 -11.47 4.98
C THR A 160 0.97 -10.43 6.05
N ALA A 161 0.02 -10.75 6.93
CA ALA A 161 -0.29 -9.91 8.08
C ALA A 161 0.92 -9.87 9.03
N GLY A 162 1.30 -8.67 9.43
CA GLY A 162 2.28 -8.44 10.48
C GLY A 162 1.60 -8.32 11.85
N GLU A 163 2.25 -7.60 12.75
CA GLU A 163 1.74 -7.34 14.08
C GLU A 163 0.55 -6.36 14.07
N ASN A 164 -0.34 -6.55 15.04
CA ASN A 164 -1.36 -5.57 15.40
C ASN A 164 -0.78 -4.66 16.48
N LEU A 165 -0.60 -3.38 16.18
CA LEU A 165 0.07 -2.42 17.06
C LEU A 165 -0.98 -1.50 17.69
N ALA A 166 -0.98 -1.40 19.02
CA ALA A 166 -1.84 -0.44 19.72
C ALA A 166 -1.47 1.01 19.35
N SER A 167 -0.17 1.27 19.12
CA SER A 167 0.36 2.54 18.64
C SER A 167 1.63 2.30 17.82
N TYR A 168 1.89 3.16 16.83
CA TYR A 168 3.10 3.20 16.03
C TYR A 168 3.53 4.64 15.80
N SER A 169 4.80 4.95 16.08
CA SER A 169 5.41 6.22 15.70
C SER A 169 6.22 6.04 14.43
N THR A 170 5.92 6.87 13.45
CA THR A 170 6.69 6.97 12.21
C THR A 170 8.08 7.58 12.48
N PRO A 171 9.06 7.45 11.55
CA PRO A 171 10.39 8.02 11.72
C PRO A 171 10.43 9.53 11.98
N ASN A 172 9.45 10.31 11.49
CA ASN A 172 9.33 11.74 11.78
C ASN A 172 8.76 12.05 13.18
N GLY A 173 8.33 11.02 13.92
CA GLY A 173 7.83 11.11 15.29
C GLY A 173 6.29 11.19 15.40
N THR A 174 5.56 11.21 14.28
CA THR A 174 4.08 11.24 14.30
C THR A 174 3.54 9.89 14.76
N ALA A 175 2.71 9.91 15.80
CA ALA A 175 2.13 8.71 16.40
C ALA A 175 0.72 8.44 15.85
N TYR A 176 0.47 7.18 15.51
CA TYR A 176 -0.82 6.67 15.08
C TYR A 176 -1.27 5.56 16.02
N ASN A 177 -2.58 5.48 16.28
CA ASN A 177 -3.18 4.44 17.11
C ASN A 177 -3.81 3.36 16.24
N ASN A 178 -3.95 2.16 16.81
CA ASN A 178 -4.52 0.98 16.18
C ASN A 178 -4.00 0.80 14.74
N VAL A 179 -2.78 0.27 14.64
CA VAL A 179 -2.04 0.15 13.38
C VAL A 179 -1.88 -1.31 12.98
N LYS A 180 -2.21 -1.63 11.72
CA LYS A 180 -2.04 -2.94 11.11
C LYS A 180 -0.79 -2.94 10.25
N LYS A 181 0.14 -3.83 10.55
CA LYS A 181 1.32 -4.05 9.72
C LYS A 181 1.01 -5.09 8.63
N VAL A 182 1.47 -4.87 7.42
CA VAL A 182 1.45 -5.86 6.33
C VAL A 182 2.84 -5.94 5.72
N VAL A 183 3.27 -7.15 5.36
CA VAL A 183 4.49 -7.39 4.60
C VAL A 183 4.12 -7.99 3.26
N THR A 184 4.48 -7.29 2.19
CA THR A 184 4.34 -7.75 0.80
C THR A 184 5.70 -8.11 0.25
N VAL A 185 5.84 -9.33 -0.24
CA VAL A 185 7.08 -9.87 -0.81
C VAL A 185 6.80 -10.30 -2.25
N LEU A 186 7.65 -9.85 -3.18
CA LEU A 186 7.74 -10.44 -4.51
C LEU A 186 9.03 -11.25 -4.60
N ASN A 187 8.85 -12.54 -4.84
CA ASN A 187 9.92 -13.46 -5.18
C ASN A 187 9.92 -13.69 -6.69
N LEU A 188 11.09 -13.56 -7.34
CA LEU A 188 11.26 -13.77 -8.77
C LEU A 188 12.38 -14.77 -9.07
N SER A 189 12.23 -15.46 -10.20
CA SER A 189 13.34 -16.08 -10.93
C SER A 189 13.20 -15.76 -12.41
N ILE A 190 14.33 -15.59 -13.09
CA ILE A 190 14.38 -15.30 -14.53
C ILE A 190 15.30 -16.31 -15.18
N ASN A 191 14.78 -17.06 -16.15
CA ASN A 191 15.53 -18.02 -16.93
C ASN A 191 15.49 -17.64 -18.41
N ALA A 192 16.61 -17.82 -19.11
CA ALA A 192 16.68 -17.74 -20.57
C ALA A 192 16.94 -19.13 -21.15
N THR A 193 16.66 -19.28 -22.45
CA THR A 193 17.14 -20.43 -23.22
C THR A 193 18.16 -19.94 -24.24
N PHE A 194 19.39 -20.45 -24.18
CA PHE A 194 20.46 -20.12 -25.12
C PHE A 194 21.05 -21.41 -25.69
N GLY A 195 21.05 -21.56 -27.02
CA GLY A 195 21.55 -22.78 -27.68
C GLY A 195 20.82 -24.07 -27.28
N GLY A 196 19.57 -23.97 -26.81
CA GLY A 196 18.77 -25.11 -26.31
C GLY A 196 19.00 -25.45 -24.84
N PHE A 197 19.85 -24.72 -24.12
CA PHE A 197 20.12 -24.93 -22.69
C PHE A 197 19.45 -23.84 -21.83
N PRO A 198 18.85 -24.21 -20.68
CA PRO A 198 18.31 -23.23 -19.74
C PRO A 198 19.44 -22.56 -18.96
N ILE A 199 19.36 -21.24 -18.83
CA ILE A 199 20.34 -20.40 -18.13
C ILE A 199 19.58 -19.52 -17.15
N ALA A 200 19.86 -19.68 -15.86
CA ALA A 200 19.30 -18.80 -14.83
C ALA A 200 20.00 -17.44 -14.91
N ILE A 201 19.25 -16.39 -15.23
CA ILE A 201 19.71 -14.99 -15.22
C ILE A 201 19.56 -14.43 -13.80
N LEU A 202 18.36 -14.53 -13.24
CA LEU A 202 18.06 -14.17 -11.87
C LEU A 202 17.74 -15.47 -11.12
N PRO A 203 18.61 -15.96 -10.23
CA PRO A 203 18.26 -17.07 -9.36
C PRO A 203 17.08 -16.68 -8.48
N THR A 204 16.28 -17.66 -8.06
CA THR A 204 15.10 -17.44 -7.22
C THR A 204 15.46 -16.65 -5.96
N GLN A 205 14.91 -15.46 -5.82
CA GLN A 205 15.17 -14.57 -4.68
C GLN A 205 14.03 -13.57 -4.47
N ASP A 206 13.94 -13.04 -3.26
CA ASP A 206 13.03 -11.95 -2.94
C ASP A 206 13.60 -10.66 -3.53
N VAL A 207 12.91 -10.13 -4.53
CA VAL A 207 13.34 -8.92 -5.25
C VAL A 207 12.73 -7.65 -4.69
N VAL A 208 11.55 -7.77 -4.07
CA VAL A 208 10.87 -6.68 -3.40
C VAL A 208 10.36 -7.18 -2.06
N THR A 209 10.69 -6.45 -0.99
CA THR A 209 10.08 -6.61 0.33
C THR A 209 9.59 -5.25 0.77
N SER A 210 8.27 -5.08 0.85
CA SER A 210 7.64 -3.85 1.29
C SER A 210 6.84 -4.10 2.56
N THR A 211 7.13 -3.35 3.61
CA THR A 211 6.38 -3.35 4.87
C THR A 211 5.52 -2.09 4.93
N GLN A 212 4.20 -2.24 5.03
CA GLN A 212 3.26 -1.13 5.15
C GLN A 212 2.61 -1.13 6.54
N TYR A 213 2.30 0.07 7.04
CA TYR A 213 1.62 0.32 8.30
C TYR A 213 0.35 1.09 7.99
N TYR A 214 -0.81 0.48 8.25
CA TYR A 214 -2.12 1.09 8.06
C TYR A 214 -2.67 1.53 9.39
N ALA A 215 -3.03 2.80 9.54
CA ALA A 215 -3.71 3.31 10.73
C ALA A 215 -5.22 3.31 10.51
N GLU A 216 -5.95 2.93 11.56
CA GLU A 216 -7.41 2.90 11.57
C GLU A 216 -8.00 4.27 11.16
N GLY A 217 -8.94 4.26 10.22
CA GLY A 217 -9.64 5.47 9.77
C GLY A 217 -8.82 6.40 8.88
N ILE A 218 -7.54 6.11 8.63
CA ILE A 218 -6.65 6.98 7.85
C ILE A 218 -6.24 6.28 6.56
N GLY A 219 -5.53 5.17 6.62
CA GLY A 219 -4.84 4.61 5.45
C GLY A 219 -3.43 4.14 5.79
N MET A 220 -2.63 3.92 4.75
CA MET A 220 -1.19 3.68 4.92
C MET A 220 -0.54 4.96 5.44
N VAL A 221 0.12 4.88 6.61
CA VAL A 221 0.81 6.01 7.25
C VAL A 221 2.33 5.95 7.10
N TYR A 222 2.86 4.74 6.89
CA TYR A 222 4.27 4.53 6.60
C TYR A 222 4.47 3.24 5.80
N ALA A 223 5.37 3.29 4.83
CA ALA A 223 5.87 2.11 4.14
C ALA A 223 7.40 2.16 4.06
N SER A 224 8.03 0.99 4.18
CA SER A 224 9.45 0.80 3.91
C SER A 224 9.61 -0.33 2.92
N THR A 225 10.17 -0.04 1.76
CA THR A 225 10.35 -0.99 0.66
C THR A 225 11.82 -1.15 0.35
N ASN A 226 12.27 -2.41 0.31
CA ASN A 226 13.57 -2.80 -0.22
C ASN A 226 13.35 -3.43 -1.59
N ILE A 227 14.10 -2.95 -2.59
CA ILE A 227 14.20 -3.53 -3.92
C ILE A 227 15.64 -3.97 -4.10
N THR A 228 15.88 -5.26 -4.20
CA THR A 228 17.24 -5.82 -4.26
C THR A 228 17.29 -6.95 -5.24
N TYR A 229 18.36 -7.07 -6.01
CA TYR A 229 18.57 -8.24 -6.85
C TYR A 229 20.04 -8.56 -7.00
N THR A 230 20.33 -9.81 -7.33
CA THR A 230 21.66 -10.28 -7.74
C THR A 230 21.48 -11.27 -8.89
N LEU A 231 22.04 -10.92 -10.05
CA LEU A 231 22.06 -11.73 -11.25
C LEU A 231 23.23 -12.72 -11.20
N ASN A 232 23.08 -13.84 -11.89
CA ASN A 232 24.21 -14.72 -12.18
C ASN A 232 25.18 -14.02 -13.13
N ASP A 233 26.47 -14.34 -12.99
CA ASP A 233 27.49 -13.90 -13.95
C ASP A 233 27.34 -14.68 -15.26
N LEU A 234 27.03 -13.96 -16.33
CA LEU A 234 26.86 -14.50 -17.68
C LEU A 234 28.07 -14.25 -18.58
N SER A 235 29.18 -13.76 -18.02
CA SER A 235 30.41 -13.42 -18.77
C SER A 235 30.99 -14.60 -19.55
N LEU A 236 30.88 -15.83 -19.01
CA LEU A 236 31.29 -17.07 -19.68
C LEU A 236 30.53 -17.35 -20.99
N LEU A 237 29.34 -16.76 -21.14
CA LEU A 237 28.50 -16.86 -22.34
C LEU A 237 28.69 -15.65 -23.26
N GLN A 238 29.57 -14.71 -22.91
CA GLN A 238 29.78 -13.43 -23.59
C GLN A 238 28.49 -12.60 -23.70
N ILE A 239 27.55 -12.79 -22.77
CA ILE A 239 26.31 -12.01 -22.68
C ILE A 239 26.54 -10.88 -21.68
N GLN A 240 26.40 -9.64 -22.14
CA GLN A 240 26.40 -8.45 -21.28
C GLN A 240 24.98 -7.90 -21.18
N LEU A 241 24.43 -7.90 -19.97
CA LEU A 241 23.15 -7.25 -19.71
C LEU A 241 23.36 -5.74 -19.54
N PRO A 242 22.48 -4.88 -20.09
CA PRO A 242 22.56 -3.43 -19.92
C PRO A 242 22.03 -2.98 -18.53
N ILE A 243 22.22 -3.82 -17.51
CA ILE A 243 21.93 -3.54 -16.11
C ILE A 243 23.08 -4.02 -15.24
N PRO A 244 23.31 -3.40 -14.07
CA PRO A 244 24.27 -3.90 -13.10
C PRO A 244 24.00 -5.36 -12.73
N GLN A 245 25.05 -6.10 -12.36
CA GLN A 245 24.90 -7.48 -11.87
C GLN A 245 24.11 -7.55 -10.56
N SER A 246 24.14 -6.50 -9.75
CA SER A 246 23.34 -6.38 -8.54
C SER A 246 22.97 -4.92 -8.32
N ASP A 247 21.81 -4.68 -7.72
CA ASP A 247 21.44 -3.38 -7.18
C ASP A 247 20.68 -3.57 -5.87
N SER A 248 20.71 -2.54 -5.03
CA SER A 248 19.96 -2.50 -3.80
C SER A 248 19.48 -1.09 -3.54
N GLN A 249 18.16 -0.95 -3.42
CA GLN A 249 17.50 0.30 -3.16
C GLN A 249 16.56 0.16 -1.97
N ASN A 250 16.62 1.11 -1.07
CA ASN A 250 15.61 1.30 -0.02
C ASN A 250 14.83 2.57 -0.32
N GLN A 251 13.52 2.50 -0.11
CA GLN A 251 12.62 3.64 -0.19
C GLN A 251 11.64 3.60 0.97
N LYS A 252 11.19 4.78 1.37
CA LYS A 252 10.22 5.01 2.41
C LYS A 252 9.16 5.96 1.88
N GLU A 253 7.91 5.69 2.22
CA GLU A 253 6.80 6.60 2.01
C GLU A 253 6.20 6.89 3.39
N GLU A 254 6.17 8.16 3.76
CA GLU A 254 5.69 8.59 5.08
C GLU A 254 4.58 9.60 4.88
N LEU A 255 3.45 9.39 5.56
CA LEU A 255 2.29 10.24 5.38
C LEU A 255 2.56 11.64 5.96
N ASP A 256 2.39 12.66 5.13
CA ASP A 256 2.54 14.05 5.50
C ASP A 256 1.19 14.76 5.65
N ASN A 257 0.26 14.54 4.71
CA ASN A 257 -1.06 15.16 4.75
C ASN A 257 -2.14 14.23 4.19
N TYR A 258 -3.39 14.39 4.61
CA TYR A 258 -4.51 13.59 4.11
C TYR A 258 -5.85 14.30 4.33
N ASN A 259 -6.87 13.82 3.61
CA ASN A 259 -8.27 14.17 3.83
C ASN A 259 -9.13 12.91 3.72
N ILE A 260 -9.97 12.68 4.74
CA ILE A 260 -10.97 11.61 4.76
C ILE A 260 -12.35 12.26 4.94
N LEU A 261 -13.27 11.94 4.03
CA LEU A 261 -14.66 12.37 4.03
C LEU A 261 -15.57 11.41 4.81
#